data_AF-X1LY43-F1
#
_entry.id   AF-X1LY43-F1
#
_cell.length_a   1.000
_cell.length_b   1.000
_cell.length_c   1.000
_cell.angle_alpha   90.00
_cell.angle_beta   90.00
_cell.angle_gamma   90.00
#
_symmetry.space_group_name_H-M   'P 1'
#
loop_
_entity.id
_entity.type
_entity.pdbx_description
1 polymer ?
#
loop_
_entity_poly.entity_id
_entity_poly.type
_entity_poly.pdbx_seq_one_letter_code
_entity_poly.pdbx_strand_id
1 'polypeptide(L)' 'DCYRIKKPEELLALGFKEIISNPQNIVTIEWADKIKKILSKNTIFLKFEFKDKNKRRITIEF' A
#
# COMPACT_ATOMS: atom_id res chain seq x y z
N ASP A 1 0.01 6.18 -5.00
CA ASP A 1 -0.65 6.90 -3.89
C ASP A 1 -2.16 6.73 -4.00
N CYS A 2 -2.81 6.22 -2.95
CA CYS A 2 -4.24 5.96 -2.91
C CYS A 2 -5.07 7.05 -2.20
N TYR A 3 -4.51 8.21 -1.86
CA TYR A 3 -5.21 9.27 -1.11
C TYR A 3 -6.58 9.63 -1.70
N ARG A 4 -6.72 9.68 -3.03
CA ARG A 4 -7.97 10.04 -3.73
C ARG A 4 -8.88 8.87 -4.10
N ILE A 5 -8.41 7.64 -3.90
CA ILE A 5 -9.20 6.44 -4.21
C ILE A 5 -10.39 6.38 -3.23
N LYS A 6 -11.59 6.24 -3.78
CA LYS A 6 -12.83 6.06 -3.00
C LYS A 6 -13.23 4.59 -2.95
N LYS A 7 -13.03 3.87 -4.05
CA LYS A 7 -13.38 2.47 -4.22
C LYS A 7 -12.16 1.68 -4.74
N PRO A 8 -11.79 0.54 -4.12
CA PRO A 8 -10.66 -0.28 -4.59
C PRO A 8 -10.77 -0.70 -6.06
N GLU A 9 -11.99 -0.83 -6.59
CA GLU A 9 -12.28 -1.22 -7.97
C GLU A 9 -11.75 -0.21 -8.99
N GLU A 10 -11.58 1.07 -8.61
CA GLU A 10 -10.98 2.09 -9.48
C GLU A 10 -9.55 1.72 -9.89
N LEU A 11 -8.79 1.08 -8.99
CA LEU A 11 -7.44 0.60 -9.30
C LEU A 11 -7.45 -0.62 -10.21
N LEU A 12 -8.46 -1.49 -10.08
CA LEU A 12 -8.57 -2.67 -10.94
C LEU A 12 -8.72 -2.27 -12.40
N ALA A 13 -9.48 -1.21 -12.69
CA ALA A 13 -9.62 -0.66 -14.05
C ALA A 13 -8.31 -0.08 -14.61
N LEU A 14 -7.32 0.22 -13.77
CA LEU A 14 -6.02 0.78 -14.14
C LEU A 14 -4.93 -0.29 -14.33
N GLY A 15 -5.29 -1.57 -14.37
CA GLY A 15 -4.33 -2.66 -14.54
C GLY A 15 -3.52 -2.96 -13.27
N PHE A 16 -4.05 -2.64 -12.09
CA PHE A 16 -3.33 -2.82 -10.83
C PHE A 16 -2.97 -4.28 -10.55
N LYS A 17 -3.84 -5.23 -10.93
CA LYS A 17 -3.60 -6.67 -10.72
C LYS A 17 -2.39 -7.15 -11.50
N GLU A 18 -2.25 -6.71 -12.75
CA GLU A 18 -1.15 -7.05 -13.63
C GLU A 18 0.16 -6.52 -13.05
N ILE A 19 0.16 -5.26 -12.57
CA ILE A 19 1.33 -4.63 -11.94
C ILE A 19 1.81 -5.41 -10.72
N ILE A 20 0.92 -5.75 -9.78
CA ILE A 20 1.30 -6.45 -8.54
C ILE A 20 1.59 -7.94 -8.75
N SER A 21 1.13 -8.52 -9.86
CA SER A 21 1.36 -9.93 -10.18
C SER A 21 2.74 -10.21 -10.78
N ASN A 22 3.41 -9.20 -11.35
CA ASN A 22 4.74 -9.35 -11.92
C ASN A 22 5.80 -9.36 -10.79
N PRO A 23 6.48 -10.50 -10.55
CA PRO A 23 7.48 -10.61 -9.48
C PRO A 23 8.74 -9.78 -9.71
N GLN A 24 8.96 -9.22 -10.91
CA GLN A 24 10.07 -8.31 -11.18
C GLN A 24 9.80 -6.87 -10.71
N ASN A 25 8.55 -6.55 -10.34
CA ASN A 25 8.17 -5.23 -9.89
C ASN A 25 8.39 -5.06 -8.38
N ILE A 26 8.89 -3.88 -8.00
CA ILE A 26 8.79 -3.39 -6.62
C ILE A 26 7.66 -2.36 -6.60
N VAL A 27 6.59 -2.66 -5.87
CA VAL A 27 5.40 -1.80 -5.79
C VAL A 27 5.30 -1.21 -4.39
N THR A 28 5.29 0.12 -4.30
CA THR A 28 5.06 0.85 -3.05
C THR A 28 3.71 1.58 -3.10
N ILE A 29 2.96 1.54 -2.01
CA ILE A 29 1.59 2.04 -1.96
C ILE A 29 1.39 2.89 -0.71
N GLU A 30 1.20 4.20 -0.91
CA GLU A 30 0.75 5.11 0.14
C GLU A 30 -0.78 5.04 0.31
N TRP A 31 -1.26 5.22 1.55
CA TRP A 31 -2.67 5.08 1.93
C TRP A 31 -3.27 3.70 1.59
N ALA A 32 -2.47 2.64 1.75
CA ALA A 32 -2.80 1.26 1.39
C ALA A 32 -4.01 0.69 2.16
N ASP A 33 -4.33 1.26 3.34
CA ASP A 33 -5.51 0.94 4.14
C ASP A 33 -6.82 1.06 3.36
N LYS A 34 -6.92 2.03 2.43
CA LYS A 34 -8.09 2.25 1.57
C LYS A 34 -8.37 1.10 0.62
N ILE A 35 -7.35 0.30 0.29
CA ILE A 35 -7.41 -0.73 -0.75
C ILE A 35 -7.03 -2.12 -0.22
N LYS A 36 -6.98 -2.28 1.11
CA LYS A 36 -6.52 -3.50 1.78
C LYS A 36 -7.18 -4.78 1.28
N LYS A 37 -8.43 -4.71 0.80
CA LYS A 37 -9.20 -5.85 0.28
C LYS A 37 -8.64 -6.44 -1.02
N ILE A 38 -7.89 -5.67 -1.80
CA ILE A 38 -7.35 -6.10 -3.11
C ILE A 38 -5.82 -6.33 -3.06
N LEU A 39 -5.20 -6.15 -1.91
CA LEU A 39 -3.78 -6.41 -1.70
C LEU A 39 -3.53 -7.90 -1.46
N SER A 40 -2.34 -8.38 -1.84
CA SER A 40 -1.94 -9.75 -1.60
C SER A 40 -1.71 -10.01 -0.10
N LYS A 41 -1.86 -11.26 0.33
CA LYS A 41 -1.62 -11.67 1.73
C LYS A 41 -0.15 -11.54 2.15
N ASN A 42 0.79 -11.58 1.21
CA ASN A 42 2.22 -11.39 1.46
C ASN A 42 2.64 -9.90 1.39
N THR A 43 1.69 -8.96 1.49
CA THR A 43 2.00 -7.53 1.51
C THR A 43 2.70 -7.18 2.81
N ILE A 44 3.90 -6.63 2.71
CA ILE A 44 4.61 -6.08 3.86
C ILE A 44 4.04 -4.70 4.17
N PHE A 45 3.52 -4.51 5.38
CA PHE A 45 3.00 -3.21 5.81
C PHE A 45 4.06 -2.45 6.59
N LEU A 46 4.29 -1.20 6.19
CA LEU A 46 5.10 -0.23 6.92
C LEU A 46 4.16 0.75 7.63
N LYS A 47 4.16 0.73 8.97
CA LYS A 47 3.39 1.67 9.79
C LYS A 47 4.31 2.76 10.32
N PHE A 48 3.93 4.00 10.07
CA PHE A 48 4.67 5.18 10.50
C PHE A 48 3.93 5.88 11.64
N GLU A 49 4.61 6.12 12.75
CA GLU A 49 4.09 6.84 13.90
C GLU A 49 4.97 8.06 14.21
N PHE A 50 4.34 9.18 14.55
CA PHE A 50 5.03 10.34 15.10
C PHE A 50 5.52 10.03 16.53
N LYS A 51 6.81 10.28 16.80
CA LYS A 51 7.36 10.27 18.17
C LYS A 51 7.75 11.66 18.66
N ASP A 52 8.10 12.54 17.73
CA ASP A 52 8.38 13.96 17.95
C ASP A 52 8.35 14.69 16.60
N LYS A 53 8.62 15.99 16.55
CA LYS A 53 8.70 16.83 15.33
C LYS A 53 9.55 16.16 14.24
N ASN A 54 10.77 15.74 14.60
CA ASN A 54 11.75 15.17 13.68
C ASN A 54 12.03 13.67 13.89
N LYS A 55 11.18 12.97 14.65
CA LYS A 55 11.36 11.54 14.96
C LYS A 55 10.13 10.72 14.59
N ARG A 56 10.35 9.58 13.94
CA ARG A 56 9.30 8.61 13.60
C ARG A 56 9.66 7.23 14.16
N ARG A 57 8.64 6.45 14.51
CA ARG A 57 8.77 5.00 14.66
C ARG A 57 8.22 4.36 13.40
N ILE A 58 8.96 3.40 12.86
CA ILE A 58 8.53 2.59 11.72
C ILE A 58 8.42 1.16 12.21
N THR A 59 7.24 0.56 12.04
CA THR A 59 6.98 -0.85 12.33
C THR A 59 6.80 -1.58 11.01
N ILE A 60 7.49 -2.70 10.85
CA ILE A 60 7.39 -3.59 9.69
C ILE A 60 6.54 -4.79 10.10
N GLU A 61 5.44 -5.03 9.38
CA GLU A 61 4.56 -6.17 9.57
C GLU A 61 4.64 -7.05 8.33
N PHE A 62 4.97 -8.32 8.53
CA PHE A 62 5.11 -9.35 7.50
C PHE A 62 3.83 -10.17 7.32
#